data_AF-A0A397SS00-F1
#
_entry.id   AF-A0A397SS00-F1
#
_cell.length_a   1.000
_cell.length_b   1.000
_cell.length_c   1.000
_cell.angle_alpha   90.00
_cell.angle_beta   90.00
_cell.angle_gamma   90.00
#
_symmetry.space_group_name_H-M   'P 1'
#
loop_
_entity.id
_entity.type
_entity.pdbx_description
1 polymer ?
#
loop_
_entity_poly.entity_id
_entity_poly.type
_entity_poly.pdbx_seq_one_letter_code
_entity_poly.pdbx_strand_id
1 'polypeptide(L)'
;MLEAGFIRKGISSDSFEIINKQLEVILRNMPSGGLSSLQREQKVKEIWNLLRNHIILKNNVIPVTEYIDNEFEFVYVLMPLNLRHKYKCGILPDLTKCYAYKRFLISQCLQEGHIHALQQTLDNLADLIFVNRDPRHFYNGIIRDAKMNIDKILSDFSKKLLVAFLPDFKWNIHLYALLNFKPVIESLQEKWNKENTPLGMFDQKKEEYLKLIDTRLQYGHTLISEGHIVGDYLLRVINKTAMDAGNNERVVAAQNDE
;
A
#
# COMPACT_ATOMS: atom_id res chain seq x y z
N MET A 1 -36.57 -22.39 5.62
CA MET A 1 -35.16 -21.94 5.59
C MET A 1 -34.63 -22.28 4.22
N LEU A 2 -34.55 -21.31 3.31
CA LEU A 2 -33.77 -21.49 2.09
C LEU A 2 -32.31 -21.50 2.56
N GLU A 3 -31.71 -22.68 2.62
CA GLU A 3 -30.28 -22.84 2.81
C GLU A 3 -29.60 -21.88 1.83
N ALA A 4 -28.86 -20.94 2.41
CA ALA A 4 -28.13 -19.86 1.74
C ALA A 4 -26.95 -20.38 0.90
N GLY A 5 -27.06 -21.58 0.33
CA GLY A 5 -26.06 -22.25 -0.48
C GLY A 5 -25.99 -21.74 -1.92
N PHE A 6 -26.95 -20.94 -2.38
CA PHE A 6 -27.07 -20.72 -3.82
C PHE A 6 -26.20 -19.63 -4.42
N ILE A 7 -25.50 -18.79 -3.64
CA ILE A 7 -24.46 -17.96 -4.24
C ILE A 7 -23.33 -17.77 -3.21
N ARG A 8 -22.23 -18.53 -3.37
CA ARG A 8 -20.90 -18.12 -2.89
C ARG A 8 -20.51 -16.85 -3.68
N LYS A 9 -21.10 -15.71 -3.31
CA LYS A 9 -21.07 -14.37 -3.94
C LYS A 9 -19.70 -13.70 -3.88
N GLY A 10 -18.60 -14.42 -4.10
CA GLY A 10 -17.25 -13.86 -3.91
C GLY A 10 -16.98 -13.31 -2.50
N ILE A 11 -17.90 -13.52 -1.55
CA ILE A 11 -17.82 -13.24 -0.12
C ILE A 11 -17.47 -14.56 0.53
N SER A 12 -16.45 -14.56 1.39
CA SER A 12 -16.04 -15.78 2.07
C SER A 12 -17.15 -16.27 3.02
N SER A 13 -17.26 -17.58 3.20
CA SER A 13 -18.19 -18.18 4.19
C SER A 13 -18.01 -17.55 5.57
N ASP A 14 -16.75 -17.34 5.97
CA ASP A 14 -16.37 -16.79 7.25
C ASP A 14 -16.90 -15.34 7.42
N SER A 15 -16.75 -14.51 6.39
CA SER A 15 -17.27 -13.14 6.39
C SER A 15 -18.80 -13.11 6.50
N PHE A 16 -19.49 -14.03 5.83
CA PHE A 16 -20.94 -14.11 5.87
C PHE A 16 -21.46 -14.53 7.26
N GLU A 17 -20.79 -15.47 7.90
CA GLU A 17 -21.12 -15.91 9.26
C GLU A 17 -20.98 -14.77 10.28
N ILE A 18 -19.89 -14.01 10.21
CA ILE A 18 -19.66 -12.83 11.06
C ILE A 18 -20.77 -11.79 10.85
N ILE A 19 -21.12 -11.49 9.59
CA ILE A 19 -22.19 -10.55 9.26
C ILE A 19 -23.52 -11.01 9.87
N ASN A 20 -23.91 -12.27 9.65
CA ASN A 20 -25.18 -12.79 10.16
C ASN A 20 -25.25 -12.73 11.67
N LYS A 21 -24.19 -13.15 12.37
CA LYS A 21 -24.14 -13.14 13.82
C LYS A 21 -24.32 -11.72 14.39
N GLN A 22 -23.70 -10.71 13.77
CA GLN A 22 -23.86 -9.32 14.20
C GLN A 22 -25.25 -8.77 13.85
N LEU A 23 -25.74 -9.07 12.65
CA LEU A 23 -27.10 -8.68 12.25
C LEU A 23 -28.15 -9.27 13.18
N GLU A 24 -28.06 -10.54 13.57
CA GLU A 24 -29.00 -11.16 14.51
C GLU A 24 -29.05 -10.42 15.85
N VAL A 25 -27.89 -10.04 16.39
CA VAL A 25 -27.80 -9.28 17.65
C VAL A 25 -28.45 -7.90 17.52
N ILE A 26 -28.24 -7.22 16.40
CA ILE A 26 -28.80 -5.87 16.16
C ILE A 26 -30.30 -5.95 15.91
N LEU A 27 -30.74 -6.88 15.05
CA LEU A 27 -32.14 -7.04 14.66
C LEU A 27 -33.02 -7.47 15.84
N ARG A 28 -32.52 -8.30 16.77
CA ARG A 28 -33.24 -8.68 18.00
C ARG A 28 -33.49 -7.51 18.94
N ASN A 29 -32.59 -6.52 18.94
CA ASN A 29 -32.67 -5.34 19.79
C ASN A 29 -33.21 -4.10 19.03
N MET A 30 -33.76 -4.30 17.84
CA MET A 30 -34.22 -3.21 16.98
C MET A 30 -35.51 -2.59 17.55
N PRO A 31 -35.60 -1.26 17.65
CA PRO A 31 -36.84 -0.60 18.07
C PRO A 31 -37.95 -0.86 17.03
N SER A 32 -39.21 -0.80 17.46
CA SER A 32 -40.39 -1.07 16.61
C SER A 32 -40.51 -0.15 15.37
N GLY A 33 -39.89 1.03 15.41
CA GLY A 33 -39.79 1.95 14.26
C GLY A 33 -38.61 1.70 13.31
N GLY A 34 -37.81 0.66 13.55
CA GLY A 34 -36.58 0.39 12.80
C GLY A 34 -35.43 1.35 13.16
N LEU A 35 -34.28 1.18 12.49
CA LEU A 35 -33.12 2.07 12.67
C LEU A 35 -33.26 3.31 11.78
N SER A 36 -32.89 4.48 12.32
CA SER A 36 -32.70 5.68 11.50
C SER A 36 -31.53 5.52 10.53
N SER A 37 -31.47 6.35 9.48
CA SER A 37 -30.37 6.33 8.50
C SER A 37 -29.00 6.49 9.17
N LEU A 38 -28.88 7.41 10.13
CA LEU A 38 -27.64 7.66 10.88
C LEU A 38 -27.24 6.45 11.72
N GLN A 39 -28.18 5.84 12.44
CA GLN A 39 -27.91 4.64 13.24
C GLN A 39 -27.49 3.46 12.36
N ARG A 40 -28.13 3.32 11.20
CA ARG A 40 -27.80 2.27 10.24
C ARG A 40 -26.39 2.45 9.68
N GLU A 41 -26.01 3.66 9.29
CA GLU A 41 -24.66 3.97 8.82
C GLU A 41 -23.58 3.65 9.89
N GLN A 42 -23.85 3.97 11.16
CA GLN A 42 -22.96 3.62 12.27
C GLN A 42 -22.81 2.10 12.41
N LYS A 43 -23.92 1.36 12.40
CA LYS A 43 -23.92 -0.10 12.51
C LYS A 43 -23.25 -0.79 11.32
N VAL A 44 -23.44 -0.27 10.12
CA VAL A 44 -22.74 -0.71 8.91
C VAL A 44 -21.22 -0.56 9.08
N LYS A 45 -20.75 0.60 9.56
CA LYS A 45 -19.32 0.84 9.83
C LYS A 45 -18.77 -0.08 10.93
N GLU A 46 -19.52 -0.33 11.99
CA GLU A 46 -19.13 -1.26 13.06
C GLU A 46 -18.92 -2.68 12.53
N ILE A 47 -19.89 -3.22 11.79
CA ILE A 47 -19.80 -4.58 11.21
C ILE A 47 -18.64 -4.66 10.20
N TRP A 48 -18.48 -3.64 9.35
CA TRP A 48 -17.35 -3.56 8.42
C TRP A 48 -15.99 -3.61 9.15
N ASN A 49 -15.82 -2.82 10.20
CA ASN A 49 -14.58 -2.79 10.97
C ASN A 49 -14.29 -4.14 11.64
N LEU A 50 -15.31 -4.83 12.15
CA LEU A 50 -15.17 -6.18 12.71
C LEU A 50 -14.68 -7.19 11.67
N LEU A 51 -15.27 -7.17 10.47
CA LEU A 51 -14.85 -8.04 9.36
C LEU A 51 -13.40 -7.76 8.95
N ARG A 52 -13.06 -6.48 8.78
CA ARG A 52 -11.72 -6.07 8.39
C ARG A 52 -10.67 -6.49 9.43
N ASN A 53 -10.96 -6.30 10.71
CA ASN A 53 -10.08 -6.73 11.81
C ASN A 53 -9.91 -8.24 11.85
N HIS A 54 -10.97 -9.01 11.60
CA HIS A 54 -10.88 -10.47 11.52
C HIS A 54 -9.89 -10.93 10.43
N ILE A 55 -9.94 -10.29 9.26
CA ILE A 55 -9.03 -10.60 8.15
C ILE A 55 -7.60 -10.19 8.46
N ILE A 56 -7.38 -9.04 9.11
CA ILE A 56 -6.05 -8.61 9.56
C ILE A 56 -5.43 -9.65 10.50
N LEU A 57 -6.18 -10.09 11.51
CA LEU A 57 -5.72 -11.07 12.51
C LEU A 57 -5.43 -12.43 11.88
N LYS A 58 -6.28 -12.90 10.95
CA LYS A 58 -6.10 -14.20 10.29
C LYS A 58 -4.86 -14.26 9.41
N ASN A 59 -4.46 -13.13 8.82
CA ASN A 59 -3.37 -13.08 7.84
C ASN A 59 -2.03 -12.60 8.41
N ASN A 60 -1.95 -12.31 9.72
CA ASN A 60 -0.74 -11.78 10.37
C ASN A 60 -0.07 -10.67 9.53
N VAL A 61 -0.86 -9.68 9.11
CA VAL A 61 -0.39 -8.64 8.20
C VAL A 61 0.63 -7.76 8.93
N ILE A 62 1.91 -8.10 8.78
CA ILE A 62 3.03 -7.28 9.28
C ILE A 62 3.20 -6.09 8.32
N PRO A 63 3.22 -4.84 8.82
CA PRO A 63 3.49 -3.67 8.01
C PRO A 63 4.82 -3.78 7.26
N VAL A 64 4.85 -3.35 6.00
CA VAL A 64 6.10 -3.31 5.20
C VAL A 64 7.19 -2.47 5.85
N THR A 65 6.78 -1.48 6.65
CA THR A 65 7.67 -0.61 7.43
C THR A 65 8.57 -1.42 8.37
N GLU A 66 8.03 -2.46 9.01
CA GLU A 66 8.79 -3.33 9.92
C GLU A 66 9.82 -4.17 9.15
N TYR A 67 9.46 -4.68 7.97
CA TYR A 67 10.42 -5.41 7.13
C TYR A 67 11.55 -4.51 6.63
N ILE A 68 11.22 -3.29 6.20
CA ILE A 68 12.20 -2.28 5.79
C ILE A 68 13.14 -1.95 6.96
N ASP A 69 12.60 -1.71 8.15
CA ASP A 69 13.39 -1.32 9.33
C ASP A 69 14.28 -2.48 9.82
N ASN A 70 13.79 -3.71 9.78
CA ASN A 70 14.58 -4.89 10.11
C ASN A 70 15.74 -5.09 9.11
N GLU A 71 15.48 -4.94 7.81
CA GLU A 71 16.54 -5.06 6.80
C GLU A 71 17.54 -3.89 6.91
N PHE A 72 17.07 -2.69 7.22
CA PHE A 72 17.93 -1.54 7.51
C PHE A 72 18.90 -1.84 8.67
N GLU A 73 18.41 -2.31 9.81
CA GLU A 73 19.25 -2.62 10.98
C GLU A 73 20.32 -3.67 10.63
N PHE A 74 19.98 -4.63 9.77
CA PHE A 74 20.93 -5.64 9.27
C PHE A 74 21.98 -5.05 8.31
N VAL A 75 21.56 -4.29 7.29
CA VAL A 75 22.44 -3.78 6.22
C VAL A 75 23.32 -2.62 6.70
N TYR A 76 22.83 -1.83 7.65
CA TYR A 76 23.46 -0.64 8.20
C TYR A 76 23.93 -0.83 9.66
N VAL A 77 24.30 -2.05 10.03
CA VAL A 77 24.78 -2.39 11.39
C VAL A 77 25.96 -1.51 11.85
N LEU A 78 26.79 -1.03 10.92
CA LEU A 78 27.95 -0.15 11.20
C LEU A 78 27.63 1.36 11.13
N MET A 79 26.39 1.75 10.85
CA MET A 79 26.01 3.17 10.81
C MET A 79 26.17 3.79 12.22
N PRO A 80 26.78 4.99 12.33
CA PRO A 80 26.90 5.71 13.59
C PRO A 80 25.58 5.89 14.34
N LEU A 81 25.61 5.75 15.67
CA LEU A 81 24.41 5.77 16.52
C LEU A 81 23.57 7.05 16.37
N ASN A 82 24.21 8.20 16.22
CA ASN A 82 23.54 9.48 16.00
C ASN A 82 22.75 9.51 14.67
N LEU A 83 23.29 8.90 13.60
CA LEU A 83 22.60 8.81 12.31
C LEU A 83 21.50 7.75 12.35
N ARG A 84 21.71 6.64 13.07
CA ARG A 84 20.67 5.64 13.31
C ARG A 84 19.48 6.25 14.07
N HIS A 85 19.74 7.09 15.06
CA HIS A 85 18.69 7.83 15.77
C HIS A 85 17.93 8.76 14.82
N LYS A 86 18.62 9.51 13.95
CA LYS A 86 17.97 10.34 12.94
C LYS A 86 17.10 9.54 11.98
N TYR A 87 17.54 8.36 11.54
CA TYR A 87 16.74 7.46 10.71
C TYR A 87 15.42 7.08 11.42
N LYS A 88 15.50 6.64 12.68
CA LYS A 88 14.32 6.27 13.48
C LYS A 88 13.36 7.44 13.71
N CYS A 89 13.89 8.65 13.83
CA CYS A 89 13.10 9.86 13.99
C CYS A 89 12.64 10.50 12.66
N GLY A 90 13.01 9.94 11.51
CA GLY A 90 12.67 10.53 10.21
C GLY A 90 13.35 11.88 9.93
N ILE A 91 14.48 12.17 10.56
CA ILE A 91 15.15 13.47 10.46
C ILE A 91 16.09 13.47 9.24
N LEU A 92 15.68 14.17 8.18
CA LEU A 92 16.51 14.35 6.99
C LEU A 92 17.76 15.19 7.29
N PRO A 93 18.95 14.75 6.87
CA PRO A 93 20.16 15.55 6.98
C PRO A 93 20.18 16.66 5.92
N ASP A 94 20.64 17.85 6.32
CA ASP A 94 20.91 18.96 5.40
C ASP A 94 22.29 18.78 4.76
N LEU A 95 22.29 18.26 3.53
CA LEU A 95 23.51 17.95 2.79
C LEU A 95 24.33 19.19 2.42
N THR A 96 23.71 20.37 2.35
CA THR A 96 24.41 21.64 2.02
C THR A 96 25.37 22.06 3.14
N LYS A 97 25.06 21.66 4.38
CA LYS A 97 25.86 21.94 5.58
C LYS A 97 26.85 20.84 5.91
N CYS A 98 26.88 19.76 5.13
CA CYS A 98 27.79 18.65 5.37
C CYS A 98 29.13 18.89 4.67
N TYR A 99 30.22 18.85 5.45
CA TYR A 99 31.56 18.80 4.88
C TYR A 99 31.73 17.54 4.05
N ALA A 100 31.94 17.70 2.75
CA ALA A 100 31.91 16.63 1.78
C ALA A 100 33.29 16.06 1.46
N TYR A 101 34.31 16.92 1.36
CA TYR A 101 35.68 16.53 1.01
C TYR A 101 36.68 17.47 1.65
N LYS A 102 37.96 17.12 1.61
CA LYS A 102 39.06 18.00 2.02
C LYS A 102 39.76 18.57 0.79
N ARG A 103 40.03 19.87 0.82
CA ARG A 103 40.96 20.53 -0.09
C ARG A 103 42.11 21.04 0.77
N PHE A 104 43.28 20.42 0.64
CA PHE A 104 44.38 20.56 1.61
C PHE A 104 43.92 20.19 3.03
N LEU A 105 44.13 21.05 4.02
CA LEU A 105 43.72 20.83 5.41
C LEU A 105 42.30 21.32 5.73
N ILE A 106 41.61 21.91 4.76
CA ILE A 106 40.30 22.54 4.97
C ILE A 106 39.20 21.63 4.42
N SER A 107 38.24 21.29 5.29
CA SER A 107 37.02 20.60 4.90
C SER A 107 36.10 21.56 4.14
N GLN A 108 35.54 21.11 3.01
CA GLN A 108 34.65 21.90 2.16
C GLN A 108 33.31 21.19 1.97
N CYS A 109 32.23 21.95 1.94
CA CYS A 109 30.93 21.49 1.46
C CYS A 109 30.92 21.41 -0.06
N LEU A 110 30.01 20.61 -0.63
CA LEU A 110 29.74 20.66 -2.06
C LEU A 110 28.99 21.95 -2.41
N GLN A 111 29.20 22.42 -3.63
CA GLN A 111 28.39 23.50 -4.20
C GLN A 111 26.92 23.06 -4.31
N GLU A 112 26.01 24.00 -4.10
CA GLU A 112 24.57 23.76 -4.05
C GLU A 112 24.03 23.07 -5.31
N GLY A 113 24.46 23.48 -6.50
CA GLY A 113 24.08 22.82 -7.75
C GLY A 113 24.48 21.33 -7.83
N HIS A 114 25.64 20.97 -7.26
CA HIS A 114 26.06 19.56 -7.17
C HIS A 114 25.25 18.79 -6.14
N ILE A 115 24.88 19.42 -5.02
CA ILE A 115 23.98 18.81 -4.02
C ILE A 115 22.62 18.54 -4.64
N HIS A 116 22.03 19.50 -5.35
CA HIS A 116 20.73 19.31 -6.00
C HIS A 116 20.77 18.20 -7.05
N ALA A 117 21.81 18.15 -7.89
CA ALA A 117 21.96 17.06 -8.86
C ALA A 117 22.08 15.69 -8.18
N LEU A 118 22.80 15.61 -7.06
CA LEU A 118 22.94 14.39 -6.28
C LEU A 118 21.60 13.99 -5.64
N GLN A 119 20.89 14.92 -5.01
CA GLN A 119 19.57 14.71 -4.42
C GLN A 119 18.57 14.20 -5.46
N GLN A 120 18.46 14.86 -6.62
CA GLN A 120 17.58 14.41 -7.71
C GLN A 120 17.89 12.98 -8.17
N THR A 121 19.17 12.59 -8.19
CA THR A 121 19.55 11.22 -8.55
C THR A 121 19.12 10.22 -7.47
N LEU A 122 19.27 10.59 -6.20
CA LEU A 122 18.90 9.75 -5.05
C LEU A 122 17.38 9.65 -4.86
N ASP A 123 16.62 10.70 -5.17
CA ASP A 123 15.16 10.69 -5.09
C ASP A 123 14.56 9.72 -6.13
N ASN A 124 15.25 9.51 -7.25
CA ASN A 124 14.91 8.52 -8.27
C ASN A 124 15.49 7.11 -8.00
N LEU A 125 15.99 6.84 -6.78
CA LEU A 125 16.62 5.57 -6.43
C LEU A 125 15.69 4.37 -6.63
N ALA A 126 14.39 4.51 -6.35
CA ALA A 126 13.42 3.45 -6.57
C ALA A 126 13.31 3.07 -8.05
N ASP A 127 13.21 4.05 -8.94
CA ASP A 127 13.17 3.78 -10.38
C ASP A 127 14.45 3.10 -10.86
N LEU A 128 15.62 3.48 -10.33
CA LEU A 128 16.89 2.83 -10.65
C LEU A 128 16.94 1.35 -10.21
N ILE A 129 16.35 1.02 -9.07
CA ILE A 129 16.28 -0.37 -8.58
C ILE A 129 15.26 -1.19 -9.39
N PHE A 130 14.15 -0.58 -9.80
CA PHE A 130 13.05 -1.25 -10.49
C PHE A 130 13.11 -1.19 -12.02
N VAL A 131 14.15 -0.64 -12.65
CA VAL A 131 14.24 -0.44 -14.13
C VAL A 131 13.81 -1.68 -14.92
N ASN A 132 14.16 -2.88 -14.47
CA ASN A 132 13.85 -4.15 -15.13
C ASN A 132 13.04 -5.11 -14.24
N ARG A 133 12.30 -4.59 -13.25
CA ARG A 133 11.54 -5.40 -12.30
C ARG A 133 10.08 -4.98 -12.26
N ASP A 134 9.23 -5.90 -12.66
CA ASP A 134 7.78 -5.83 -12.51
C ASP A 134 7.32 -7.14 -11.84
N PRO A 135 6.53 -7.13 -10.75
CA PRO A 135 5.90 -5.98 -10.09
C PRO A 135 6.84 -5.12 -9.23
N ARG A 136 6.56 -3.81 -9.20
CA ARG A 136 7.24 -2.84 -8.32
C ARG A 136 6.67 -2.89 -6.91
N HIS A 137 7.26 -3.71 -6.04
CA HIS A 137 6.88 -3.88 -4.64
C HIS A 137 8.10 -4.21 -3.77
N PHE A 138 7.93 -4.25 -2.44
CA PHE A 138 8.99 -4.65 -1.52
C PHE A 138 9.43 -6.09 -1.79
N TYR A 139 10.74 -6.35 -1.67
CA TYR A 139 11.32 -7.68 -1.66
C TYR A 139 12.51 -7.72 -0.70
N ASN A 140 12.77 -8.90 -0.14
CA ASN A 140 13.92 -9.10 0.74
C ASN A 140 15.23 -8.82 -0.01
N GLY A 141 16.04 -7.88 0.50
CA GLY A 141 17.28 -7.45 -0.15
C GLY A 141 17.19 -6.07 -0.81
N ILE A 142 16.01 -5.43 -0.81
CA ILE A 142 15.84 -4.11 -1.44
C ILE A 142 16.70 -3.03 -0.78
N ILE A 143 16.96 -3.10 0.53
CA ILE A 143 17.81 -2.14 1.23
C ILE A 143 19.28 -2.38 0.91
N ARG A 144 19.67 -3.64 0.68
CA ARG A 144 21.00 -3.98 0.17
C ARG A 144 21.21 -3.43 -1.25
N ASP A 145 20.23 -3.62 -2.13
CA ASP A 145 20.26 -3.10 -3.50
C ASP A 145 20.30 -1.56 -3.50
N ALA A 146 19.53 -0.92 -2.61
CA ALA A 146 19.57 0.53 -2.39
C ALA A 146 20.96 0.99 -1.96
N LYS A 147 21.59 0.32 -0.97
CA LYS A 147 22.96 0.64 -0.53
C LYS A 147 23.95 0.56 -1.67
N MET A 148 23.93 -0.52 -2.46
CA MET A 148 24.84 -0.71 -3.59
C MET A 148 24.67 0.38 -4.66
N ASN A 149 23.44 0.79 -4.95
CA ASN A 149 23.17 1.87 -5.90
C ASN A 149 23.61 3.23 -5.36
N ILE A 150 23.40 3.52 -4.07
CA ILE A 150 23.90 4.74 -3.44
C ILE A 150 25.43 4.80 -3.50
N ASP A 151 26.12 3.69 -3.18
CA ASP A 151 27.58 3.59 -3.26
C ASP A 151 28.10 3.84 -4.69
N LYS A 152 27.40 3.32 -5.70
CA LYS A 152 27.70 3.55 -7.11
C LYS A 152 27.52 5.02 -7.49
N ILE A 153 26.37 5.61 -7.15
CA ILE A 153 26.08 7.03 -7.40
C ILE A 153 27.17 7.91 -6.76
N LEU A 154 27.53 7.65 -5.50
CA LEU A 154 28.61 8.36 -4.81
C LEU A 154 29.97 8.20 -5.51
N SER A 155 30.29 7.00 -5.99
CA SER A 155 31.53 6.73 -6.73
C SER A 155 31.58 7.50 -8.06
N ASP A 156 30.47 7.54 -8.79
CA ASP A 156 30.38 8.23 -10.08
C ASP A 156 30.45 9.76 -9.89
N PHE A 157 29.77 10.29 -8.87
CA PHE A 157 29.89 11.71 -8.50
C PHE A 157 31.30 12.09 -8.05
N SER A 158 31.93 11.25 -7.22
CA SER A 158 33.32 11.42 -6.76
C SER A 158 34.29 11.53 -7.94
N LYS A 159 34.17 10.63 -8.93
CA LYS A 159 34.98 10.66 -10.16
C LYS A 159 34.69 11.90 -11.01
N LYS A 160 33.42 12.23 -11.21
CA LYS A 160 33.00 13.40 -12.02
C LYS A 160 33.55 14.71 -11.45
N LEU A 161 33.58 14.83 -10.13
CA LEU A 161 34.04 16.03 -9.43
C LEU A 161 35.53 15.99 -9.08
N LEU A 162 36.21 14.86 -9.30
CA LEU A 162 37.61 14.63 -8.92
C LEU A 162 37.88 14.89 -7.42
N VAL A 163 36.96 14.46 -6.56
CA VAL A 163 37.06 14.65 -5.10
C VAL A 163 36.89 13.33 -4.35
N ALA A 164 37.67 13.14 -3.27
CA ALA A 164 37.45 12.03 -2.35
C ALA A 164 36.48 12.43 -1.25
N PHE A 165 35.29 11.82 -1.24
CA PHE A 165 34.28 12.10 -0.21
C PHE A 165 34.67 11.56 1.17
N LEU A 166 34.41 12.38 2.19
CA LEU A 166 34.59 12.04 3.60
C LEU A 166 33.60 10.96 4.04
N PRO A 167 34.00 10.06 4.98
CA PRO A 167 33.10 9.04 5.50
C PRO A 167 31.79 9.59 6.07
N ASP A 168 31.86 10.68 6.84
CA ASP A 168 30.67 11.31 7.45
C ASP A 168 29.70 11.83 6.39
N PHE A 169 30.24 12.41 5.30
CA PHE A 169 29.41 12.85 4.19
C PHE A 169 28.69 11.69 3.53
N LYS A 170 29.42 10.60 3.23
CA LYS A 170 28.84 9.39 2.65
C LYS A 170 27.70 8.87 3.52
N TRP A 171 27.90 8.78 4.84
CA TRP A 171 26.84 8.33 5.74
C TRP A 171 25.60 9.25 5.75
N ASN A 172 25.78 10.57 5.67
CA ASN A 172 24.65 11.49 5.54
C ASN A 172 23.91 11.30 4.20
N ILE A 173 24.62 10.98 3.12
CA ILE A 173 24.01 10.63 1.83
C ILE A 173 23.20 9.34 1.92
N HIS A 174 23.74 8.28 2.53
CA HIS A 174 22.97 7.06 2.77
C HIS A 174 21.72 7.34 3.60
N LEU A 175 21.84 8.11 4.68
CA LEU A 175 20.69 8.48 5.51
C LEU A 175 19.64 9.25 4.72
N TYR A 176 20.04 10.28 3.96
CA TYR A 176 19.15 11.07 3.11
C TYR A 176 18.38 10.17 2.13
N ALA A 177 19.12 9.34 1.39
CA ALA A 177 18.55 8.48 0.36
C ALA A 177 17.56 7.46 0.97
N LEU A 178 17.90 6.82 2.09
CA LEU A 178 17.03 5.83 2.72
C LEU A 178 15.73 6.46 3.27
N LEU A 179 15.82 7.66 3.84
CA LEU A 179 14.64 8.36 4.36
C LEU A 179 13.68 8.79 3.26
N ASN A 180 14.17 9.15 2.07
CA ASN A 180 13.31 9.42 0.91
C ASN A 180 12.85 8.13 0.21
N PHE A 181 13.66 7.08 0.24
CA PHE A 181 13.36 5.81 -0.40
C PHE A 181 12.26 5.03 0.33
N LYS A 182 12.28 5.00 1.67
CA LYS A 182 11.31 4.29 2.52
C LYS A 182 9.84 4.59 2.14
N PRO A 183 9.37 5.86 2.11
CA PRO A 183 7.97 6.14 1.78
C PRO A 183 7.59 5.76 0.34
N VAL A 184 8.54 5.76 -0.59
CA VAL A 184 8.28 5.31 -1.98
C VAL A 184 8.00 3.81 -2.00
N ILE A 185 8.81 3.00 -1.30
CA ILE A 185 8.59 1.56 -1.19
C ILE A 185 7.30 1.22 -0.45
N GLU A 186 6.98 1.96 0.62
CA GLU A 186 5.71 1.82 1.32
C GLU A 186 4.52 2.05 0.39
N SER A 187 4.56 3.11 -0.42
CA SER A 187 3.49 3.41 -1.39
C SER A 187 3.38 2.33 -2.48
N LEU A 188 4.50 1.84 -2.99
CA LEU A 188 4.53 0.76 -3.98
C LEU A 188 3.95 -0.54 -3.41
N GLN A 189 4.33 -0.90 -2.18
CA GLN A 189 3.78 -2.05 -1.50
C GLN A 189 2.28 -1.90 -1.23
N GLU A 190 1.81 -0.70 -0.85
CA GLU A 190 0.38 -0.45 -0.65
C GLU A 190 -0.41 -0.68 -1.93
N LYS A 191 0.08 -0.18 -3.08
CA LYS A 191 -0.54 -0.41 -4.39
C LYS A 191 -0.59 -1.90 -4.73
N TRP A 192 0.53 -2.60 -4.56
CA TRP A 192 0.58 -4.04 -4.83
C TRP A 192 -0.36 -4.82 -3.88
N ASN A 193 -0.41 -4.44 -2.61
CA ASN A 193 -1.25 -5.08 -1.60
C ASN A 193 -2.74 -5.00 -1.96
N LYS A 194 -3.20 -3.89 -2.55
CA LYS A 194 -4.60 -3.71 -2.97
C LYS A 194 -5.07 -4.83 -3.88
N GLU A 195 -4.20 -5.32 -4.76
CA GLU A 195 -4.56 -6.32 -5.77
C GLU A 195 -4.12 -7.74 -5.40
N ASN A 196 -3.11 -7.89 -4.54
CA ASN A 196 -2.43 -9.18 -4.35
C ASN A 196 -2.56 -9.76 -2.93
N THR A 197 -3.13 -9.01 -1.98
CA THR A 197 -3.34 -9.53 -0.62
C THR A 197 -4.81 -9.85 -0.35
N PRO A 198 -5.11 -10.83 0.53
CA PRO A 198 -6.49 -11.10 0.95
C PRO A 198 -7.19 -9.86 1.54
N LEU A 199 -6.46 -9.03 2.29
CA LEU A 199 -6.99 -7.78 2.84
C LEU A 199 -7.26 -6.74 1.75
N GLY A 200 -6.34 -6.56 0.79
CA GLY A 200 -6.54 -5.64 -0.32
C GLY A 200 -7.73 -6.03 -1.21
N MET A 201 -7.78 -7.31 -1.62
CA MET A 201 -8.91 -7.85 -2.38
C MET A 201 -10.24 -7.75 -1.61
N PHE A 202 -10.20 -7.85 -0.28
CA PHE A 202 -11.36 -7.63 0.57
C PHE A 202 -11.78 -6.15 0.62
N ASP A 203 -10.83 -5.23 0.81
CA ASP A 203 -11.07 -3.78 0.85
C ASP A 203 -11.62 -3.28 -0.50
N GLN A 204 -11.25 -3.89 -1.64
CA GLN A 204 -11.84 -3.59 -2.95
C GLN A 204 -13.35 -3.87 -3.01
N LYS A 205 -13.84 -4.82 -2.22
CA LYS A 205 -15.27 -5.20 -2.15
C LYS A 205 -16.04 -4.43 -1.08
N LYS A 206 -15.42 -3.44 -0.44
CA LYS A 206 -16.01 -2.68 0.67
C LYS A 206 -17.44 -2.23 0.40
N GLU A 207 -17.68 -1.54 -0.71
CA GLU A 207 -19.01 -1.02 -1.05
C GLU A 207 -20.05 -2.15 -1.20
N GLU A 208 -19.65 -3.34 -1.67
CA GLU A 208 -20.55 -4.49 -1.76
C GLU A 208 -20.94 -5.01 -0.38
N TYR A 209 -19.98 -5.10 0.54
CA TYR A 209 -20.23 -5.46 1.93
C TYR A 209 -21.11 -4.43 2.64
N LEU A 210 -20.79 -3.15 2.51
CA LEU A 210 -21.57 -2.07 3.13
C LEU A 210 -23.03 -2.10 2.65
N LYS A 211 -23.25 -2.24 1.33
CA LYS A 211 -24.60 -2.31 0.75
C LYS A 211 -25.35 -3.56 1.22
N LEU A 212 -24.69 -4.71 1.29
CA LEU A 212 -25.29 -5.95 1.79
C LEU A 212 -25.73 -5.80 3.26
N ILE A 213 -24.85 -5.25 4.11
CA ILE A 213 -25.14 -5.04 5.52
C ILE A 213 -26.29 -4.03 5.68
N ASP A 214 -26.26 -2.92 4.94
CA ASP A 214 -27.29 -1.88 4.97
C ASP A 214 -28.66 -2.43 4.57
N THR A 215 -28.72 -3.18 3.47
CA THR A 215 -29.95 -3.82 2.97
C THR A 215 -30.53 -4.76 4.01
N ARG A 216 -29.69 -5.56 4.68
CA ARG A 216 -30.16 -6.47 5.72
C ARG A 216 -30.56 -5.78 7.01
N LEU A 217 -29.94 -4.65 7.37
CA LEU A 217 -30.39 -3.83 8.48
C LEU A 217 -31.73 -3.14 8.18
N GLN A 218 -31.98 -2.78 6.91
CA GLN A 218 -33.22 -2.12 6.51
C GLN A 218 -34.41 -3.09 6.42
N TYR A 219 -34.20 -4.29 5.87
CA TYR A 219 -35.28 -5.21 5.53
C TYR A 219 -35.25 -6.51 6.36
N GLY A 220 -34.27 -6.69 7.24
CA GLY A 220 -34.07 -7.93 8.00
C GLY A 220 -33.70 -9.14 7.13
N HIS A 221 -33.83 -10.34 7.67
CA HIS A 221 -33.68 -11.61 6.95
C HIS A 221 -34.96 -12.00 6.19
N THR A 222 -35.52 -11.06 5.43
CA THR A 222 -36.75 -11.26 4.66
C THR A 222 -36.47 -11.62 3.20
N LEU A 223 -37.47 -12.14 2.49
CA LEU A 223 -37.38 -12.34 1.03
C LEU A 223 -37.15 -11.02 0.29
N ILE A 224 -37.61 -9.89 0.85
CA ILE A 224 -37.40 -8.55 0.29
C ILE A 224 -35.90 -8.22 0.28
N SER A 225 -35.19 -8.47 1.38
CA SER A 225 -33.75 -8.20 1.46
C SER A 225 -32.96 -9.08 0.49
N GLU A 226 -33.29 -10.36 0.39
CA GLU A 226 -32.66 -11.27 -0.58
C GLU A 226 -32.96 -10.85 -2.02
N GLY A 227 -34.19 -10.41 -2.31
CA GLY A 227 -34.57 -9.87 -3.62
C GLY A 227 -33.74 -8.66 -4.03
N HIS A 228 -33.53 -7.69 -3.13
CA HIS A 228 -32.66 -6.53 -3.38
C HIS A 228 -31.21 -6.95 -3.65
N ILE A 229 -30.65 -7.83 -2.80
CA ILE A 229 -29.25 -8.27 -2.93
C ILE A 229 -29.04 -9.03 -4.25
N VAL A 230 -29.96 -9.94 -4.61
CA VAL A 230 -29.87 -10.74 -5.84
C VAL A 230 -30.11 -9.86 -7.07
N GLY A 231 -31.11 -8.97 -7.05
CA GLY A 231 -31.39 -8.06 -8.14
C GLY A 231 -30.22 -7.13 -8.47
N ASP A 232 -29.62 -6.51 -7.44
CA ASP A 232 -28.44 -5.67 -7.59
C ASP A 232 -27.22 -6.40 -8.16
N TYR A 233 -27.05 -7.67 -7.78
CA TYR A 233 -25.98 -8.51 -8.30
C TYR A 233 -26.21 -8.85 -9.78
N LEU A 234 -27.41 -9.33 -10.12
CA LEU A 234 -27.77 -9.67 -11.49
C LEU A 234 -27.61 -8.47 -12.43
N LEU A 235 -28.08 -7.29 -12.01
CA LEU A 235 -27.95 -6.07 -12.79
C LEU A 235 -26.48 -5.71 -13.05
N ARG A 236 -25.60 -5.88 -12.05
CA ARG A 236 -24.15 -5.67 -12.24
C ARG A 236 -23.52 -6.67 -13.19
N VAL A 237 -23.88 -7.95 -13.09
CA VAL A 237 -23.37 -9.00 -14.00
C VAL A 237 -23.84 -8.75 -15.44
N ILE A 238 -25.11 -8.39 -15.63
CA ILE A 238 -25.67 -8.04 -16.93
C ILE A 238 -24.92 -6.84 -17.53
N ASN A 239 -24.74 -5.77 -16.75
CA ASN A 239 -24.03 -4.57 -17.21
C ASN A 239 -22.58 -4.88 -17.59
N LYS A 240 -21.86 -5.65 -16.76
CA LYS A 240 -20.48 -6.05 -17.07
C LYS A 240 -20.41 -6.86 -18.36
N THR A 241 -21.30 -7.84 -18.51
CA THR A 241 -21.36 -8.69 -19.71
C THR A 241 -21.66 -7.86 -20.97
N ALA A 242 -22.58 -6.90 -20.87
CA ALA A 242 -22.90 -5.99 -21.97
C ALA A 242 -21.71 -5.08 -22.36
N MET A 243 -20.97 -4.56 -21.38
CA MET A 243 -19.76 -3.76 -21.63
C MET A 243 -18.65 -4.60 -22.27
N ASP A 244 -18.42 -5.82 -21.77
CA ASP A 244 -17.39 -6.72 -22.30
C ASP A 244 -17.71 -7.13 -23.76
N ALA A 245 -18.97 -7.39 -24.08
CA ALA A 245 -19.42 -7.66 -25.45
C ALA A 245 -19.12 -6.48 -26.38
N GLY A 246 -19.50 -5.25 -25.98
CA GLY A 246 -19.24 -4.06 -26.78
C GLY A 246 -17.74 -3.72 -26.94
N ASN A 247 -16.92 -4.00 -25.94
CA ASN A 247 -15.47 -3.84 -26.04
C ASN A 247 -14.85 -4.86 -27.00
N ASN A 248 -15.29 -6.12 -26.95
CA ASN A 248 -14.81 -7.16 -27.86
C ASN A 248 -15.15 -6.83 -29.32
N GLU A 249 -16.35 -6.32 -29.59
CA GLU A 249 -16.74 -5.88 -30.94
C GLU A 249 -15.83 -4.76 -31.46
N ARG A 250 -15.43 -3.81 -30.60
CA ARG A 250 -14.49 -2.73 -30.97
C ARG A 250 -13.09 -3.23 -31.26
N VAL A 251 -12.59 -4.19 -30.48
CA VAL A 251 -11.28 -4.81 -30.72
C VAL A 251 -11.29 -5.57 -32.05
N VAL A 252 -12.36 -6.33 -32.33
CA VAL A 252 -12.50 -7.06 -33.60
C VAL A 252 -12.61 -6.10 -34.78
N ALA A 253 -13.36 -5.01 -34.66
CA ALA A 253 -13.43 -3.99 -35.71
C ALA A 253 -12.07 -3.36 -36.00
N ALA A 254 -11.32 -2.96 -34.96
CA ALA A 254 -9.99 -2.38 -35.11
C ALA A 254 -8.95 -3.33 -35.73
N GLN A 255 -9.10 -4.64 -35.53
CA GLN A 255 -8.24 -5.66 -36.14
C GLN A 255 -8.59 -5.97 -37.60
N ASN A 256 -9.79 -5.63 -38.05
CA ASN A 256 -10.24 -5.86 -39.43
C ASN A 256 -10.01 -4.63 -40.34
N ASP A 257 -9.60 -3.50 -39.77
CA ASP A 257 -9.27 -2.25 -40.48
C ASP A 257 -7.75 -2.07 -40.72
N GLU A 258 -6.90 -3.04 -40.32
CA GLU A 258 -5.47 -3.18 -40.70
C GLU A 258 -5.27 -4.17 -41.85
#